data_AF-A0A854WBZ5-F1
#
_entry.id   AF-A0A854WBZ5-F1
#
_cell.length_a   1.000
_cell.length_b   1.000
_cell.length_c   1.000
_cell.angle_alpha   90.00
_cell.angle_beta   90.00
_cell.angle_gamma   90.00
#
_symmetry.space_group_name_H-M   'P 1'
#
loop_
_entity.id
_entity.type
_entity.pdbx_description
1 polymer ?
#
loop_
_entity_poly.entity_id
_entity_poly.type
_entity_poly.pdbx_seq_one_letter_code
_entity_poly.pdbx_strand_id
1 'polypeptide(L)'
;MSRYSTQVFYEFTDEEVSKFIEVNSIVNKTNNLDQAIKQVWGDLDTQLEQVSKEMITDLRKDFQAYQKKSLLLIQSLGKQNHSLSQRLITLSERLDQLEEEKDKGFLSKWKK
;
A
#
# COMPACT_ATOMS: atom_id res chain seq x y z
N MET A 1 -19.00 -17.32 -51.30
CA MET A 1 -18.26 -17.80 -50.11
C MET A 1 -19.20 -17.72 -48.91
N SER A 2 -19.54 -18.86 -48.32
CA SER A 2 -20.52 -18.93 -47.23
C SER A 2 -19.90 -18.45 -45.91
N ARG A 3 -20.58 -17.51 -45.23
CA ARG A 3 -20.23 -17.03 -43.90
C ARG A 3 -20.91 -17.93 -42.87
N TYR A 4 -20.30 -19.05 -42.50
CA TYR A 4 -20.75 -19.81 -41.35
C TYR A 4 -20.20 -19.15 -40.09
N SER A 5 -21.07 -18.47 -39.34
CA SER A 5 -20.85 -18.11 -37.95
C SER A 5 -20.83 -19.42 -37.15
N THR A 6 -19.66 -19.91 -36.77
CA THR A 6 -19.54 -20.97 -35.75
C THR A 6 -19.99 -20.38 -34.42
N GLN A 7 -21.26 -20.60 -34.11
CA GLN A 7 -21.83 -20.30 -32.81
C GLN A 7 -21.14 -21.25 -31.82
N VAL A 8 -20.18 -20.72 -31.05
CA VAL A 8 -19.50 -21.48 -30.00
C VAL A 8 -20.51 -21.61 -28.86
N PHE A 9 -21.06 -22.81 -28.71
CA PHE A 9 -21.90 -23.12 -27.56
C PHE A 9 -20.99 -23.35 -26.36
N TYR A 10 -21.35 -22.78 -25.22
CA TYR A 10 -20.72 -23.11 -23.95
C TYR A 10 -21.06 -24.57 -23.62
N GLU A 11 -20.04 -25.41 -23.48
CA GLU A 11 -20.19 -26.79 -23.05
C GLU A 11 -19.91 -26.84 -21.55
N PHE A 12 -20.91 -27.27 -20.78
CA PHE A 12 -20.75 -27.45 -19.34
C PHE A 12 -19.77 -28.59 -19.07
N THR A 13 -18.90 -28.37 -18.10
CA THR A 13 -18.01 -29.41 -17.59
C THR A 13 -18.79 -30.48 -16.83
N ASP A 14 -18.25 -31.70 -16.76
CA ASP A 14 -18.85 -32.79 -15.97
C ASP A 14 -19.07 -32.42 -14.50
N GLU A 15 -18.21 -31.57 -13.95
CA GLU A 15 -18.32 -31.05 -12.58
C GLU A 15 -19.52 -30.11 -12.45
N GLU A 16 -19.70 -29.15 -13.37
CA GLU A 16 -20.86 -28.25 -13.36
C GLU A 16 -22.16 -29.03 -13.49
N VAL A 17 -22.22 -29.99 -14.43
CA VAL A 17 -23.40 -30.86 -14.62
C VAL A 17 -23.71 -31.65 -13.35
N SER A 18 -22.69 -32.21 -12.69
CA SER A 18 -22.86 -32.95 -11.43
C SER A 18 -23.44 -32.07 -10.33
N LYS A 19 -22.91 -30.83 -10.18
CA LYS A 19 -23.42 -29.85 -9.21
C LYS A 19 -24.86 -29.44 -9.51
N PHE A 20 -25.25 -29.28 -10.78
CA PHE A 20 -26.64 -29.00 -11.14
C PHE A 20 -27.60 -30.13 -10.73
N ILE A 21 -27.20 -31.39 -10.96
CA ILE A 21 -27.98 -32.56 -10.55
C ILE A 21 -28.12 -32.60 -9.01
N GLU A 22 -27.04 -32.31 -8.30
CA GLU A 22 -27.03 -32.29 -6.83
C GLU A 22 -27.95 -31.20 -6.26
N VAL A 23 -27.86 -29.97 -6.78
CA VAL A 23 -28.77 -28.87 -6.40
C VAL A 23 -30.22 -29.31 -6.61
N ASN A 24 -30.55 -29.86 -7.78
CA ASN A 24 -31.91 -30.33 -8.05
C ASN A 24 -32.37 -31.42 -7.07
N SER A 25 -31.49 -32.35 -6.70
CA SER A 25 -31.78 -33.39 -5.70
C SER A 25 -32.11 -32.79 -4.33
N ILE A 26 -31.36 -31.77 -3.90
CA ILE A 26 -31.57 -31.10 -2.61
C ILE A 26 -32.85 -30.29 -2.65
N VAL A 27 -33.09 -29.51 -3.72
CA VAL A 27 -34.32 -28.71 -3.87
C VAL A 27 -35.57 -29.56 -3.83
N ASN A 28 -35.57 -30.72 -4.49
CA ASN A 28 -36.71 -31.63 -4.46
C ASN A 28 -37.01 -32.19 -3.05
N LYS A 29 -36.01 -32.22 -2.16
CA LYS A 29 -36.17 -32.67 -0.76
C LYS A 29 -36.56 -31.54 0.19
N THR A 30 -35.98 -30.36 0.02
CA THR A 30 -36.08 -29.25 0.98
C THR A 30 -37.04 -28.14 0.55
N ASN A 31 -37.41 -28.11 -0.72
CA ASN A 31 -38.13 -27.01 -1.38
C ASN A 31 -37.49 -25.63 -1.15
N ASN A 32 -36.16 -25.59 -0.97
CA ASN A 32 -35.40 -24.37 -0.73
C ASN A 32 -34.20 -24.28 -1.67
N LEU A 33 -34.34 -23.46 -2.73
CA LEU A 33 -33.33 -23.26 -3.75
C LEU A 33 -32.09 -22.52 -3.24
N ASP A 34 -32.25 -21.49 -2.42
CA ASP A 34 -31.13 -20.70 -1.89
C ASP A 34 -30.19 -21.56 -1.04
N GLN A 35 -30.76 -22.35 -0.13
CA GLN A 35 -29.99 -23.26 0.72
C GLN A 35 -29.29 -24.35 -0.10
N ALA A 36 -29.96 -24.89 -1.13
CA ALA A 36 -29.36 -25.90 -2.01
C ALA A 36 -28.18 -25.34 -2.82
N ILE A 37 -28.32 -24.12 -3.36
CA ILE A 37 -27.25 -23.44 -4.09
C ILE A 37 -26.07 -23.18 -3.15
N LYS A 38 -26.30 -22.59 -1.96
CA LYS A 38 -25.24 -22.32 -0.98
C LYS A 38 -24.53 -23.58 -0.50
N GLN A 39 -25.23 -24.70 -0.41
CA GLN A 39 -24.64 -25.97 0.01
C GLN A 39 -23.71 -26.58 -1.06
N VAL A 40 -24.11 -26.53 -2.34
CA VAL A 40 -23.35 -27.16 -3.45
C VAL A 40 -22.26 -26.24 -4.00
N TRP A 41 -22.58 -24.94 -4.15
CA TRP A 41 -21.70 -23.96 -4.76
C TRP A 41 -20.98 -23.07 -3.74
N GLY A 42 -21.37 -23.15 -2.47
CA GLY A 42 -20.89 -22.26 -1.42
C GLY A 42 -21.66 -20.95 -1.37
N ASP A 43 -21.59 -20.27 -0.23
CA ASP A 43 -22.12 -18.91 -0.07
C ASP A 43 -21.08 -17.92 -0.59
N LEU A 44 -21.27 -17.48 -1.83
CA LEU A 44 -20.35 -16.61 -2.54
C LEU A 44 -20.16 -15.26 -1.84
N ASP A 45 -21.24 -14.71 -1.26
CA ASP A 45 -21.19 -13.45 -0.50
C ASP A 45 -20.33 -13.61 0.75
N THR A 46 -20.52 -14.70 1.50
CA THR A 46 -19.73 -14.98 2.70
C THR A 46 -18.25 -15.17 2.37
N GLN A 47 -17.93 -15.88 1.29
CA GLN A 47 -16.56 -16.08 0.83
C GLN A 47 -15.93 -14.75 0.40
N LEU A 48 -16.65 -13.94 -0.36
CA LEU A 48 -16.17 -12.63 -0.82
C LEU A 48 -15.96 -11.67 0.35
N GLU A 49 -16.85 -11.67 1.35
CA GLU A 49 -16.65 -10.92 2.59
C GLU A 49 -15.39 -11.35 3.33
N GLN A 50 -15.14 -12.66 3.44
CA GLN A 50 -13.97 -13.18 4.14
C GLN A 50 -12.67 -12.79 3.42
N VAL A 51 -12.61 -12.98 2.11
CA VAL A 51 -11.47 -12.56 1.28
C VAL A 51 -11.25 -11.04 1.40
N SER A 52 -12.32 -10.25 1.38
CA SER A 52 -12.25 -8.80 1.57
C SER A 52 -11.68 -8.43 2.94
N LYS A 53 -12.12 -9.09 4.02
CA LYS A 53 -11.59 -8.88 5.38
C LYS A 53 -10.10 -9.20 5.48
N GLU A 54 -9.66 -10.27 4.82
CA GLU A 54 -8.25 -10.66 4.76
C GLU A 54 -7.42 -9.63 4.00
N MET A 55 -7.85 -9.24 2.80
CA MET A 55 -7.18 -8.21 1.99
C MET A 55 -7.07 -6.86 2.73
N ILE A 56 -8.15 -6.43 3.40
CA ILE A 56 -8.14 -5.19 4.20
C ILE A 56 -7.16 -5.30 5.37
N THR A 57 -7.08 -6.48 6.00
CA THR A 57 -6.16 -6.72 7.11
C THR A 57 -4.71 -6.65 6.66
N ASP A 58 -4.37 -7.23 5.51
CA ASP A 58 -3.02 -7.18 4.97
C ASP A 58 -2.64 -5.78 4.52
N LEU A 59 -3.55 -5.08 3.83
CA LEU A 59 -3.34 -3.68 3.44
C LEU A 59 -3.12 -2.78 4.67
N ARG A 60 -3.83 -3.04 5.77
CA ARG A 60 -3.64 -2.31 7.03
C ARG A 60 -2.27 -2.56 7.63
N LYS A 61 -1.76 -3.80 7.62
CA LYS A 61 -0.41 -4.14 8.10
C LYS A 61 0.65 -3.38 7.28
N ASP A 62 0.52 -3.41 5.95
CA ASP A 62 1.45 -2.73 5.06
C ASP A 62 1.44 -1.21 5.29
N PHE A 63 0.25 -0.62 5.40
CA PHE A 63 0.11 0.80 5.70
C PHE A 63 0.81 1.18 7.01
N GLN A 64 0.61 0.41 8.09
CA GLN A 64 1.28 0.65 9.38
C GLN A 64 2.80 0.52 9.27
N ALA A 65 3.29 -0.47 8.51
CA ALA A 65 4.73 -0.64 8.28
C ALA A 65 5.33 0.56 7.53
N TYR A 66 4.66 1.04 6.48
CA TYR A 66 5.09 2.24 5.75
C TYR A 66 5.02 3.50 6.62
N GLN A 67 3.96 3.66 7.41
CA GLN A 67 3.83 4.79 8.33
C GLN A 67 5.00 4.82 9.34
N LYS A 68 5.36 3.67 9.91
CA LYS A 68 6.51 3.56 10.83
C LYS A 68 7.83 3.90 10.13
N LYS A 69 8.06 3.39 8.92
CA LYS A 69 9.27 3.70 8.13
C LYS A 69 9.35 5.20 7.82
N SER A 70 8.25 5.81 7.40
CA SER A 70 8.16 7.24 7.12
C SER A 70 8.48 8.09 8.35
N LEU A 71 7.91 7.74 9.51
CA LEU A 71 8.18 8.45 10.77
C LEU A 71 9.66 8.41 11.14
N LEU A 72 10.31 7.25 11.03
CA LEU A 72 11.74 7.11 11.31
C LEU A 72 12.60 7.94 10.36
N LEU A 73 12.22 7.99 9.07
CA LEU A 73 12.91 8.82 8.08
C LEU A 73 12.79 10.31 8.41
N ILE A 74 11.58 10.78 8.73
CA ILE A 74 11.34 12.18 9.12
C ILE A 74 12.16 12.55 10.35
N GLN A 75 12.20 11.68 11.36
CA GLN A 75 13.01 11.90 12.56
C GLN A 75 14.51 11.97 12.24
N SER A 76 15.02 11.10 11.36
CA SER A 76 16.42 11.11 10.94
C SER A 76 16.76 12.40 10.19
N LEU A 77 15.93 12.79 9.23
CA LEU A 77 16.08 14.04 8.48
C LEU A 77 16.03 15.25 9.40
N GLY A 78 15.13 15.27 10.39
CA GLY A 78 15.05 16.33 11.40
C GLY A 78 16.36 16.48 12.20
N LYS A 79 16.96 15.36 12.63
CA LYS A 79 18.27 15.36 13.32
C LYS A 79 19.39 15.87 12.42
N GLN A 80 19.44 15.40 11.18
CA GLN A 80 20.45 15.84 10.22
C GLN A 80 20.34 17.34 9.93
N ASN A 81 19.12 17.82 9.70
CA ASN A 81 18.86 19.23 9.45
C ASN A 81 19.28 20.10 10.66
N HIS A 82 18.95 19.67 11.88
CA HIS A 82 19.40 20.37 13.09
C HIS A 82 20.93 20.45 13.19
N SER A 83 21.63 19.35 12.92
CA SER A 83 23.09 19.32 12.92
C SER A 83 23.69 20.24 11.86
N LEU A 84 23.11 20.27 10.65
CA LEU A 84 23.54 21.17 9.58
C LEU A 84 23.30 22.63 9.95
N SER A 85 22.15 22.96 10.54
CA SER A 85 21.86 24.32 11.03
C SER A 85 22.88 24.78 12.07
N GLN A 86 23.25 23.93 13.03
CA GLN A 86 24.28 24.26 14.03
C GLN A 86 25.64 24.52 13.38
N ARG A 87 26.03 23.69 12.41
CA ARG A 87 27.28 23.89 11.65
C ARG A 87 27.27 25.19 10.86
N LEU A 88 26.14 25.56 10.26
CA LEU A 88 25.98 26.83 9.55
C LEU A 88 26.15 28.01 10.50
N ILE A 89 25.50 27.99 11.67
CA ILE A 89 25.65 29.04 12.70
C ILE A 89 27.13 29.18 13.09
N THR A 90 27.80 28.08 13.41
CA THR A 90 29.23 28.09 13.78
C THR A 90 30.12 28.65 12.67
N LEU A 91 29.81 28.33 11.40
CA LEU A 91 30.57 28.85 10.26
C LEU A 91 30.33 30.35 10.06
N SER A 92 29.09 30.82 10.22
CA SER A 92 28.76 32.25 10.18
C SER A 92 29.49 33.02 11.27
N GLU A 93 29.46 32.55 12.53
CA GLU A 93 30.18 33.20 13.64
C GLU A 93 31.69 33.30 13.39
N ARG A 94 32.30 32.25 12.82
CA ARG A 94 33.72 32.26 12.46
C ARG A 94 34.03 33.22 11.31
N LEU A 95 33.11 33.37 10.35
CA LEU A 95 33.24 34.32 9.25
C LEU A 95 33.22 35.76 9.79
N ASP A 96 32.27 36.06 10.68
CA ASP A 96 32.17 37.38 11.31
C ASP A 96 33.45 37.72 12.10
N GLN A 97 33.98 36.76 12.86
CA GLN A 97 35.25 36.93 13.58
C GLN A 97 36.43 37.21 12.65
N LEU A 98 36.54 36.47 11.54
CA LEU A 98 37.61 36.68 10.56
C LEU A 98 37.49 38.04 9.86
N GLU A 99 36.28 38.50 9.58
CA GLU A 99 36.03 39.83 9.01
C GLU A 99 36.46 40.94 9.99
N GLU A 100 36.09 40.83 11.27
CA GLU A 100 36.55 41.76 12.30
C GLU A 100 38.08 41.75 12.50
N GLU A 101 38.71 40.58 12.52
CA GLU A 101 40.16 40.43 12.69
C GLU A 101 40.92 41.02 11.50
N LYS A 102 40.39 40.84 10.28
CA LYS A 102 40.93 41.41 9.07
C LYS A 102 40.94 42.94 9.15
N ASP A 103 39.82 43.56 9.52
CA ASP A 103 39.72 45.02 9.62
C ASP A 103 40.67 45.60 10.68
N LYS A 104 40.79 44.94 11.84
CA LYS A 104 41.76 45.30 12.89
C LYS A 104 43.21 45.13 12.42
N GLY A 105 43.49 44.06 11.68
CA GLY A 105 44.80 43.76 11.08
C GLY A 105 45.24 44.79 10.04
N PHE A 106 44.32 45.29 9.21
CA PHE A 106 44.61 46.37 8.25
C PHE A 106 44.89 47.71 8.94
N LEU A 107 44.10 48.07 9.96
CA LEU A 107 44.31 49.31 10.72
C LEU A 107 45.63 49.29 11.51
N SER A 108 46.06 48.12 12.00
CA SER A 108 47.34 47.98 12.70
C SER A 108 48.56 48.16 11.79
N LYS A 109 48.46 47.78 10.50
CA LYS A 109 49.54 47.96 9.51
C LYS A 109 49.74 49.41 9.08
N TRP A 110 48.70 50.24 9.17
CA TRP A 110 48.77 51.67 8.84
C TRP A 110 49.23 52.55 10.00
N LYS A 111 49.30 52.01 11.22
CA LYS A 111 49.77 52.72 12.42
C LYS A 111 51.28 52.58 12.69
N LYS A 112 52.05 52.10 11.70
CA LYS A 112 53.51 51.92 11.80
C LYS A 112 54.27 52.90 10.93
#